data_AF-A0A5E7ZZG0-F1
#
_entry.id   AF-A0A5E7ZZG0-F1
#
_cell.length_a   1.000
_cell.length_b   1.000
_cell.length_c   1.000
_cell.angle_alpha   90.00
_cell.angle_beta   90.00
_cell.angle_gamma   90.00
#
_symmetry.space_group_name_H-M   'P 1'
#
loop_
_entity.id
_entity.type
_entity.pdbx_description
1 polymer ?
#
loop_
_entity_poly.entity_id
_entity_poly.type
_entity_poly.pdbx_seq_one_letter_code
_entity_poly.pdbx_strand_id
1 'polypeptide(L)'
;MVSLQPISTEIDTETMVLVDRVAQRRGISSRQFAAEAIRRAAESDDDFDAFIQVGLDAIERGEVVSHEQVMAELDGMIAKHRARCA
;
A
#
# COMPACT_ATOMS: atom_id res chain seq x y z
N MET A 1 -24.36 -6.47 -9.29
CA MET A 1 -24.72 -5.03 -9.22
C MET A 1 -24.06 -4.49 -7.97
N VAL A 2 -23.18 -3.49 -8.06
CA VAL A 2 -22.47 -2.94 -6.88
C VAL A 2 -23.46 -2.09 -6.07
N SER A 3 -23.58 -2.35 -4.78
CA SER A 3 -24.41 -1.54 -3.87
C SER A 3 -23.60 -0.34 -3.40
N LEU A 4 -24.10 0.88 -3.63
CA LEU A 4 -23.46 2.12 -3.16
C LEU A 4 -24.09 2.53 -1.82
N GLN A 5 -23.24 2.82 -0.83
CA GLN A 5 -23.68 3.30 0.48
C GLN A 5 -23.18 4.74 0.71
N PRO A 6 -24.05 5.68 1.13
CA PRO A 6 -23.63 7.04 1.44
C PRO A 6 -22.87 7.06 2.77
N ILE A 7 -21.84 7.90 2.83
CA ILE A 7 -21.11 8.23 4.07
C ILE A 7 -21.33 9.72 4.34
N SER A 8 -21.62 10.07 5.59
CA SER A 8 -21.72 11.45 6.06
C SER A 8 -20.76 11.64 7.23
N THR A 9 -19.87 12.61 7.12
CA THR A 9 -18.90 12.98 8.16
C THR A 9 -18.55 14.45 8.04
N GLU A 10 -18.04 15.03 9.11
CA GLU A 10 -17.46 16.37 9.09
C GLU A 10 -16.06 16.32 8.46
N ILE A 11 -15.75 17.31 7.63
CA ILE A 11 -14.42 17.54 7.05
C ILE A 11 -14.14 19.03 7.25
N ASP A 12 -12.94 19.35 7.73
CA ASP A 12 -12.54 20.73 7.94
C ASP A 12 -12.49 21.51 6.61
N THR A 13 -12.66 22.83 6.72
CA THR A 13 -12.74 23.72 5.55
C THR A 13 -11.48 23.69 4.69
N GLU A 14 -10.30 23.56 5.30
CA GLU A 14 -9.03 23.57 4.55
C GLU A 14 -8.91 22.31 3.69
N THR A 15 -9.21 21.15 4.26
CA THR A 15 -9.25 19.87 3.54
C THR A 15 -10.28 19.89 2.42
N MET A 16 -11.47 20.44 2.66
CA MET A 16 -12.50 20.57 1.60
C MET A 16 -12.04 21.45 0.44
N VAL A 17 -11.35 22.57 0.72
CA VAL A 17 -10.76 23.43 -0.33
C VAL A 17 -9.71 22.69 -1.15
N LEU A 18 -8.92 21.80 -0.52
CA LEU A 18 -7.95 20.95 -1.24
C LEU A 18 -8.65 19.92 -2.11
N VAL A 19 -9.68 19.24 -1.59
CA VAL A 19 -10.51 18.27 -2.32
C VAL A 19 -11.10 18.91 -3.57
N ASP A 20 -11.74 20.07 -3.45
CA ASP A 20 -12.36 20.78 -4.58
C ASP A 20 -11.34 21.14 -5.65
N ARG A 21 -10.18 21.66 -5.24
CA ARG A 21 -9.09 22.03 -6.16
C ARG A 21 -8.55 20.83 -6.93
N VAL A 22 -8.37 19.69 -6.26
CA VAL A 22 -7.87 18.48 -6.91
C VAL A 22 -8.92 17.88 -7.84
N ALA A 23 -10.18 17.83 -7.40
CA ALA A 23 -11.30 17.35 -8.21
C ALA A 23 -11.46 18.18 -9.50
N GLN A 24 -11.40 19.51 -9.38
CA GLN A 24 -11.47 20.44 -10.52
C GLN A 24 -10.32 20.20 -11.52
N ARG A 25 -9.07 20.04 -11.04
CA ARG A 25 -7.93 19.72 -11.93
C ARG A 25 -8.08 18.40 -12.66
N ARG A 26 -8.83 17.45 -12.09
CA ARG A 26 -9.09 16.12 -12.67
C ARG A 26 -10.36 16.06 -13.51
N GLY A 27 -11.16 17.13 -13.55
CA GLY A 27 -12.44 17.17 -14.26
C GLY A 27 -13.52 16.27 -13.66
N ILE A 28 -13.45 15.97 -12.36
CA ILE A 28 -14.44 15.16 -11.63
C ILE A 28 -15.07 15.95 -10.49
N SER A 29 -16.18 15.47 -9.94
CA SER A 29 -16.79 16.08 -8.76
C SER A 29 -15.99 15.78 -7.48
N SER A 30 -16.08 16.68 -6.50
CA SER A 30 -15.47 16.49 -5.17
C SER A 30 -15.93 15.21 -4.48
N ARG A 31 -17.19 14.80 -4.68
CA ARG A 31 -17.73 13.54 -4.17
C ARG A 31 -17.09 12.32 -4.82
N GLN A 32 -16.89 12.35 -6.14
CA GLN A 32 -16.19 11.27 -6.86
C GLN A 32 -14.73 11.20 -6.41
N PHE A 33 -14.06 12.35 -6.28
CA PHE A 33 -12.69 12.38 -5.76
C PHE A 33 -12.60 11.81 -4.35
N ALA A 34 -13.50 12.22 -3.43
CA ALA A 34 -13.53 11.71 -2.07
C ALA A 34 -13.78 10.19 -2.03
N ALA A 35 -14.73 9.67 -2.81
CA ALA A 35 -15.00 8.24 -2.88
C ALA A 35 -13.79 7.45 -3.41
N GLU A 36 -13.12 7.97 -4.45
CA GLU A 36 -11.89 7.35 -4.95
C GLU A 36 -10.73 7.40 -3.96
N ALA A 37 -10.58 8.51 -3.22
CA ALA A 37 -9.53 8.67 -2.23
C ALA A 37 -9.74 7.69 -1.06
N ILE A 38 -10.97 7.57 -0.55
CA ILE A 38 -11.33 6.60 0.48
C ILE A 38 -11.06 5.18 0.00
N ARG A 39 -11.49 4.84 -1.23
CA ARG A 39 -11.24 3.51 -1.80
C ARG A 39 -9.74 3.20 -1.88
N ARG A 40 -8.92 4.11 -2.43
CA ARG A 40 -7.48 3.90 -2.56
C ARG A 40 -6.80 3.74 -1.20
N ALA A 41 -7.20 4.53 -0.21
CA ALA A 41 -6.68 4.42 1.15
C ALA A 41 -7.03 3.06 1.76
N ALA A 42 -8.30 2.64 1.67
CA ALA A 42 -8.75 1.36 2.18
C ALA A 42 -8.06 0.17 1.47
N GLU A 43 -7.95 0.20 0.14
CA GLU A 43 -7.23 -0.81 -0.64
C GLU A 43 -5.75 -0.88 -0.23
N SER A 44 -5.09 0.28 -0.06
CA SER A 44 -3.67 0.31 0.32
C SER A 44 -3.42 -0.21 1.73
N ASP A 45 -4.30 0.13 2.68
CA ASP A 45 -4.20 -0.34 4.07
C ASP A 45 -4.50 -1.85 4.15
N ASP A 46 -5.53 -2.34 3.44
CA ASP A 46 -5.86 -3.77 3.39
C ASP A 46 -4.75 -4.60 2.72
N ASP A 47 -4.18 -4.12 1.61
CA ASP A 47 -3.04 -4.74 0.94
C ASP A 47 -1.82 -4.80 1.87
N PHE A 48 -1.58 -3.75 2.66
CA PHE A 48 -0.48 -3.71 3.62
C PHE A 48 -0.71 -4.69 4.77
N ASP A 49 -1.91 -4.73 5.34
CA ASP A 49 -2.27 -5.69 6.39
C ASP A 49 -2.14 -7.13 5.87
N ALA A 50 -2.65 -7.41 4.67
CA ALA A 50 -2.50 -8.71 4.02
C ALA A 50 -1.02 -9.10 3.82
N PHE A 51 -0.18 -8.15 3.39
CA PHE A 51 1.27 -8.38 3.28
C PHE A 51 1.91 -8.73 4.62
N ILE A 52 1.54 -8.04 5.71
CA ILE A 52 2.05 -8.34 7.06
C ILE A 52 1.57 -9.72 7.53
N GLN A 53 0.30 -10.07 7.30
CA GLN A 53 -0.23 -11.39 7.71
C GLN A 53 0.53 -12.54 7.06
N VAL A 54 0.95 -12.44 5.79
CA VAL A 54 1.79 -13.46 5.15
C VAL A 54 3.08 -13.74 5.95
N GLY A 55 3.72 -12.69 6.47
CA GLY A 55 4.92 -12.83 7.31
C GLY A 55 4.63 -13.42 8.69
N LEU A 56 3.53 -13.01 9.32
CA LEU A 56 3.10 -13.58 10.61
C LEU A 56 2.77 -15.07 10.49
N ASP A 57 2.06 -15.47 9.44
CA ASP A 57 1.73 -16.86 9.16
C ASP A 57 3.00 -17.70 8.91
N ALA A 58 3.99 -17.14 8.20
CA ALA A 58 5.29 -17.80 8.00
C ALA A 58 6.04 -18.00 9.33
N ILE A 59 6.03 -16.99 10.20
CA ILE A 59 6.61 -17.10 11.55
C ILE A 59 5.91 -18.20 12.36
N GLU A 60 4.58 -18.26 12.33
CA GLU A 60 3.80 -19.28 13.04
C GLU A 60 4.12 -20.70 12.54
N ARG A 61 4.35 -20.87 11.23
CA ARG A 61 4.82 -22.14 10.65
C ARG A 61 6.31 -22.42 10.90
N GLY A 62 7.06 -21.50 11.50
CA GLY A 62 8.50 -21.61 11.70
C GLY A 62 9.33 -21.40 10.43
N GLU A 63 8.75 -20.84 9.38
CA GLU A 63 9.41 -20.48 8.10
C GLU A 63 10.24 -19.20 8.27
N VAL A 64 11.19 -19.23 9.20
CA VAL A 64 12.12 -18.13 9.49
C VAL A 64 13.53 -18.52 9.11
N VAL A 65 14.32 -17.54 8.66
CA VAL A 65 15.74 -17.69 8.36
C VAL A 65 16.57 -16.89 9.36
N SER A 66 17.74 -17.42 9.73
CA SER A 66 18.65 -16.70 10.61
C SER A 66 19.29 -15.52 9.87
N HIS A 67 19.70 -14.50 10.62
CA HIS A 67 20.43 -13.36 10.03
C HIS A 67 21.72 -13.81 9.32
N GLU A 68 22.44 -14.77 9.91
CA GLU A 68 23.66 -15.33 9.32
C GLU A 68 23.38 -15.97 7.95
N GLN A 69 22.29 -16.75 7.84
CA GLN A 69 21.90 -17.36 6.57
C GLN A 69 21.58 -16.30 5.52
N VAL A 70 20.79 -15.27 5.87
CA VAL A 70 20.45 -14.16 4.97
C VAL A 70 21.70 -13.47 4.43
N MET A 71 22.68 -13.19 5.30
CA MET A 71 23.92 -12.53 4.88
C MET A 71 24.74 -13.40 3.93
N ALA A 72 24.83 -14.71 4.18
CA ALA A 72 25.52 -15.64 3.30
C ALA A 72 24.87 -15.72 1.89
N GLU A 73 23.53 -15.71 1.83
CA GLU A 73 22.79 -15.70 0.56
C GLU A 73 23.03 -14.40 -0.22
N LEU A 74 23.01 -13.24 0.46
CA LEU A 74 23.28 -11.93 -0.14
C LEU A 74 24.70 -11.83 -0.71
N ASP A 75 25.71 -12.30 0.02
CA ASP A 75 27.09 -12.33 -0.45
C ASP A 75 27.22 -13.17 -1.74
N GLY A 76 26.53 -14.32 -1.78
CA GLY A 76 26.43 -15.15 -2.98
C GLY A 76 25.79 -14.44 -4.17
N MET A 77 24.72 -13.66 -3.94
CA MET A 77 24.07 -12.86 -4.98
C MET A 77 24.98 -11.75 -5.51
N ILE A 78 25.71 -11.06 -4.63
CA ILE A 78 26.66 -10.01 -5.00
C ILE A 78 27.81 -10.59 -5.82
N ALA A 79 28.37 -11.72 -5.41
CA ALA A 79 29.45 -12.38 -6.15
C ALA A 79 29.01 -12.78 -7.57
N LYS A 80 27.80 -13.36 -7.72
CA LYS A 80 27.20 -13.67 -9.03
C LYS A 80 27.03 -12.43 -9.90
N HIS A 81 26.54 -11.33 -9.32
CA HIS A 81 26.37 -10.07 -10.05
C HIS A 81 27.71 -9.53 -10.55
N ARG A 82 28.73 -9.50 -9.68
CA ARG A 82 30.08 -9.05 -10.05
C ARG A 82 30.68 -9.88 -11.18
N ALA A 83 30.54 -11.21 -11.12
CA ALA A 83 31.04 -12.09 -12.17
C ALA A 83 30.35 -11.86 -13.53
N ARG A 84 29.09 -11.41 -13.54
CA ARG A 84 28.34 -11.10 -14.78
C ARG A 84 28.70 -9.75 -15.39
N CYS A 85 29.09 -8.78 -14.56
CA CYS A 85 29.38 -7.40 -14.97
C CYS A 85 30.88 -7.11 -15.11
N ALA A 86 31.73 -8.10 -14.84
CA ALA A 86 33.17 -8.05 -15.05
C ALA A 86 33.56 -8.33 -16.50
#